data_AF-A0A645CAH2-F1
#
_entry.id   AF-A0A645CAH2-F1
#
_cell.length_a   1.000
_cell.length_b   1.000
_cell.length_c   1.000
_cell.angle_alpha   90.00
_cell.angle_beta   90.00
_cell.angle_gamma   90.00
#
_symmetry.space_group_name_H-M   'P 1'
#
loop_
_entity.id
_entity.type
_entity.pdbx_description
1 polymer ?
#
loop_
_entity_poly.entity_id
_entity_poly.type
_entity_poly.pdbx_seq_one_letter_code
_entity_poly.pdbx_strand_id
1 'polypeptide(L)'
;MECFYNAVPIKRKTRLHFHEFMREVHRELHLMQGTQNPLDVLGAKIAKKYKLICFDEFHVADITDAMILYRLLESLFKNGVGFVTTSNFEPDGLYPDGLHRDRILPAIALLKENMEVVNVDNGTDYRRRTLENAKLYHTPLGPEAEAAMEETFNQLAEVPDESPELHIEARIIKAKRRAGGVVWFEFNELCGGPRSQNDYLEIATQFHTVLLSNVKHMPVSMASPARRFTWLVDVLYDRSVKLIISAETAPEDLYTEGPLAHEFPRTVSRLNEMQSKEYLALDRRVVDTHLT
;
A
#
# COMPACT_ATOMS: atom_id res chain seq x y z
N MET A 1 6.29 11.36 -12.19
CA MET A 1 4.99 12.06 -12.26
C MET A 1 5.11 13.58 -12.03
N GLU A 2 5.75 14.02 -10.95
CA GLU A 2 5.71 15.43 -10.50
C GLU A 2 6.22 16.46 -11.53
N CYS A 3 7.37 16.21 -12.16
CA CYS A 3 7.90 17.09 -13.21
C CYS A 3 6.91 17.28 -14.37
N PHE A 4 6.26 16.20 -14.81
CA PHE A 4 5.24 16.25 -15.86
C PHE A 4 4.02 17.07 -15.41
N TYR A 5 3.51 16.80 -14.22
CA TYR A 5 2.35 17.50 -13.68
C TYR A 5 2.61 19.01 -13.58
N ASN A 6 3.79 19.44 -13.15
CA ASN A 6 4.11 20.87 -13.04
C ASN A 6 4.34 21.52 -14.41
N ALA A 7 4.97 20.82 -15.36
CA ALA A 7 5.32 21.36 -16.67
C ALA A 7 4.12 21.49 -17.63
N VAL A 8 3.11 20.63 -17.53
CA VAL A 8 2.01 20.60 -18.51
C VAL A 8 1.14 21.87 -18.43
N PRO A 9 0.89 22.61 -19.54
CA PRO A 9 0.17 23.89 -19.51
C PRO A 9 -1.36 23.77 -19.38
N ILE A 10 -1.86 22.63 -18.91
CA ILE A 10 -3.29 22.39 -18.67
C ILE A 10 -3.69 23.00 -17.32
N LYS A 11 -4.69 23.90 -17.33
CA LYS A 11 -5.20 24.54 -16.11
C LYS A 11 -6.07 23.62 -15.26
N ARG A 12 -7.00 22.90 -15.90
CA ARG A 12 -7.92 21.95 -15.24
C ARG A 12 -7.24 20.59 -15.07
N LYS A 13 -6.27 20.50 -14.18
CA LYS A 13 -5.56 19.25 -13.88
C LYS A 13 -5.60 18.93 -12.39
N THR A 14 -5.47 17.66 -12.05
CA THR A 14 -5.34 17.20 -10.67
C THR A 14 -4.43 15.99 -10.61
N ARG A 15 -3.81 15.77 -9.45
CA ARG A 15 -2.95 14.64 -9.13
C ARG A 15 -3.42 14.07 -7.80
N LEU A 16 -3.64 12.75 -7.76
CA LEU A 16 -4.09 12.02 -6.58
C LEU A 16 -3.80 10.52 -6.73
N HIS A 17 -3.84 9.79 -5.63
CA HIS A 17 -3.76 8.33 -5.70
C HIS A 17 -5.04 7.74 -6.29
N PHE A 18 -4.91 6.61 -6.98
CA PHE A 18 -6.05 5.94 -7.60
C PHE A 18 -7.13 5.50 -6.59
N HIS A 19 -6.73 4.98 -5.42
CA HIS A 19 -7.68 4.54 -4.39
C HIS A 19 -8.50 5.70 -3.80
N GLU A 20 -7.90 6.89 -3.62
CA GLU A 20 -8.61 8.08 -3.14
C GLU A 20 -9.67 8.55 -4.15
N PHE A 21 -9.33 8.46 -5.44
CA PHE A 21 -10.26 8.74 -6.52
C PHE A 21 -11.45 7.78 -6.50
N MET A 22 -11.20 6.48 -6.40
CA MET A 22 -12.24 5.46 -6.35
C MET A 22 -13.16 5.63 -5.14
N ARG A 23 -12.60 5.99 -3.97
CA ARG A 23 -13.40 6.29 -2.77
C ARG A 23 -14.39 7.44 -3.01
N GLU A 24 -13.95 8.54 -3.63
CA GLU A 24 -14.83 9.67 -3.93
C GLU A 24 -15.85 9.31 -5.03
N VAL A 25 -15.47 8.49 -6.01
CA VAL A 25 -16.41 7.95 -7.01
C VAL A 25 -17.53 7.16 -6.35
N HIS A 26 -17.21 6.22 -5.47
CA HIS A 26 -18.23 5.44 -4.75
C HIS A 26 -19.14 6.31 -3.89
N ARG A 27 -18.59 7.31 -3.21
CA ARG A 27 -19.37 8.28 -2.44
C ARG A 27 -20.34 9.05 -3.33
N GLU A 28 -19.89 9.56 -4.46
CA GLU A 28 -20.74 10.27 -5.43
C GLU A 28 -21.81 9.34 -6.03
N LEU A 29 -21.46 8.09 -6.36
CA LEU A 29 -22.42 7.09 -6.83
C LEU A 29 -23.49 6.77 -5.79
N HIS A 30 -23.13 6.72 -4.51
CA HIS A 30 -24.10 6.54 -3.42
C HIS A 30 -25.08 7.72 -3.32
N LEU A 31 -24.60 8.96 -3.48
CA LEU A 31 -25.46 10.15 -3.52
C LEU A 31 -26.35 10.20 -4.78
N MET A 32 -25.93 9.54 -5.86
CA MET A 32 -26.67 9.46 -7.13
C MET A 32 -27.58 8.22 -7.23
N GLN A 33 -27.88 7.54 -6.12
CA GLN A 33 -28.80 6.40 -6.12
C GLN A 33 -30.15 6.76 -6.79
N GLY A 34 -30.61 5.88 -7.68
CA GLY A 34 -31.82 6.11 -8.49
C GLY A 34 -31.59 6.88 -9.80
N THR A 35 -30.38 7.42 -10.03
CA THR A 35 -30.02 8.03 -11.32
C THR A 35 -29.78 6.94 -12.36
N GLN A 36 -30.34 7.10 -13.55
CA GLN A 36 -30.05 6.20 -14.67
C GLN A 36 -28.62 6.44 -15.17
N ASN A 37 -27.81 5.37 -15.25
CA ASN A 37 -26.41 5.42 -15.68
C ASN A 37 -25.56 6.47 -14.90
N PRO A 38 -25.42 6.30 -13.58
CA PRO A 38 -24.80 7.32 -12.72
C PRO A 38 -23.32 7.58 -13.07
N LEU A 39 -22.61 6.57 -13.58
CA LEU A 39 -21.22 6.72 -14.04
C LEU A 39 -21.08 7.67 -15.23
N ASP A 40 -22.07 7.70 -16.15
CA ASP A 40 -22.05 8.61 -17.30
C ASP A 40 -22.23 10.06 -16.87
N VAL A 41 -23.14 10.27 -15.92
CA VAL A 41 -23.39 11.58 -15.29
C VAL A 41 -22.16 12.04 -14.51
N LEU A 42 -21.55 11.12 -13.75
CA LEU A 42 -20.35 11.40 -12.96
C LEU A 42 -19.15 11.74 -13.86
N GLY A 43 -18.92 11.00 -14.94
CA GLY A 43 -17.86 11.29 -15.90
C GLY A 43 -18.00 12.69 -16.52
N ALA A 44 -19.22 13.08 -16.92
CA ALA A 44 -19.50 14.43 -17.40
C ALA A 44 -19.29 15.51 -16.32
N LYS A 45 -19.62 15.22 -15.06
CA LYS A 45 -19.37 16.11 -13.91
C LYS A 45 -17.87 16.29 -13.67
N ILE A 46 -17.10 15.20 -13.68
CA ILE A 46 -15.64 15.21 -13.50
C ILE A 46 -14.98 16.00 -14.65
N ALA A 47 -15.41 15.78 -15.90
CA ALA A 47 -14.84 16.45 -17.07
C ALA A 47 -15.04 17.98 -17.12
N LYS A 48 -16.05 18.49 -16.40
CA LYS A 48 -16.22 19.94 -16.19
C LYS A 48 -15.12 20.50 -15.29
N LYS A 49 -14.69 19.72 -14.28
CA LYS A 49 -13.68 20.11 -13.29
C LYS A 49 -12.26 19.86 -13.79
N TYR A 50 -12.01 18.72 -14.44
CA TYR A 50 -10.69 18.26 -14.84
C TYR A 50 -10.66 17.87 -16.33
N LYS A 51 -9.56 18.21 -16.99
CA LYS A 51 -9.19 17.80 -18.35
C LYS A 51 -7.99 16.86 -18.38
N LEU A 52 -7.22 16.84 -17.29
CA LEU A 52 -6.14 15.89 -17.07
C LEU A 52 -6.23 15.38 -15.63
N ILE A 53 -6.16 14.07 -15.45
CA ILE A 53 -6.02 13.45 -14.13
C ILE A 53 -4.72 12.65 -14.13
N CYS A 54 -3.84 12.96 -13.18
CA CYS A 54 -2.61 12.21 -12.95
C CYS A 54 -2.84 11.24 -11.78
N PHE A 55 -2.89 9.95 -12.06
CA PHE A 55 -3.04 8.91 -11.04
C PHE A 55 -1.67 8.41 -10.60
N ASP A 56 -1.34 8.63 -9.35
CA ASP A 56 -0.23 7.91 -8.73
C ASP A 56 -0.72 6.53 -8.28
N GLU A 57 0.13 5.51 -8.48
CA GLU A 57 -0.08 4.14 -8.01
C GLU A 57 -1.42 3.56 -8.46
N PHE A 58 -1.63 3.47 -9.76
CA PHE A 58 -2.82 2.83 -10.32
C PHE A 58 -2.77 1.34 -10.06
N HIS A 59 -3.50 0.93 -9.03
CA HIS A 59 -3.62 -0.43 -8.58
C HIS A 59 -5.07 -0.69 -8.17
N VAL A 60 -5.60 -1.82 -8.64
CA VAL A 60 -6.98 -2.27 -8.35
C VAL A 60 -6.86 -3.52 -7.51
N ALA A 61 -7.34 -3.44 -6.26
CA ALA A 61 -7.31 -4.56 -5.31
C ALA A 61 -8.72 -5.05 -4.94
N ASP A 62 -9.73 -4.17 -5.00
CA ASP A 62 -11.09 -4.47 -4.57
C ASP A 62 -12.00 -4.81 -5.78
N ILE A 63 -12.87 -5.80 -5.60
CA ILE A 63 -13.87 -6.21 -6.60
C ILE A 63 -14.87 -5.09 -6.95
N THR A 64 -15.25 -4.27 -5.97
CA THR A 64 -16.19 -3.16 -6.16
C THR A 64 -15.62 -2.11 -7.10
N ASP A 65 -14.32 -1.83 -7.00
CA ASP A 65 -13.60 -0.97 -7.92
C ASP A 65 -13.52 -1.61 -9.31
N ALA A 66 -13.12 -2.88 -9.38
CA ALA A 66 -13.02 -3.63 -10.63
C ALA A 66 -14.37 -3.65 -11.39
N MET A 67 -15.48 -3.78 -10.69
CA MET A 67 -16.83 -3.85 -11.27
C MET A 67 -17.27 -2.57 -11.99
N ILE A 68 -16.78 -1.40 -11.57
CA ILE A 68 -17.20 -0.11 -12.15
C ILE A 68 -16.13 0.51 -13.05
N LEU A 69 -14.89 0.02 -12.97
CA LEU A 69 -13.72 0.65 -13.57
C LEU A 69 -13.87 0.86 -15.08
N TYR A 70 -14.29 -0.17 -15.81
CA TYR A 70 -14.46 -0.07 -17.27
C TYR A 70 -15.41 1.07 -17.65
N ARG A 71 -16.62 1.08 -17.07
CA ARG A 71 -17.64 2.10 -17.37
C ARG A 71 -17.20 3.50 -16.94
N LEU A 72 -16.48 3.61 -15.83
CA LEU A 72 -15.94 4.87 -15.35
C LEU A 72 -14.90 5.43 -16.34
N LEU A 73 -13.90 4.63 -16.71
CA LEU A 73 -12.86 5.02 -17.66
C LEU A 73 -13.48 5.36 -19.02
N GLU A 74 -14.38 4.52 -19.52
CA GLU A 74 -15.09 4.74 -20.79
C GLU A 74 -15.81 6.10 -20.78
N SER A 75 -16.53 6.42 -19.70
CA SER A 75 -17.22 7.70 -19.57
C SER A 75 -16.24 8.88 -19.53
N LEU A 76 -15.13 8.77 -18.80
CA LEU A 76 -14.15 9.84 -18.69
C LEU A 76 -13.43 10.09 -20.04
N PHE A 77 -13.05 9.03 -20.76
CA PHE A 77 -12.50 9.15 -22.11
C PHE A 77 -13.50 9.77 -23.08
N LYS A 78 -14.78 9.33 -23.08
CA LYS A 78 -15.84 9.91 -23.91
C LYS A 78 -16.04 11.41 -23.65
N ASN A 79 -15.81 11.87 -22.42
CA ASN A 79 -15.91 13.28 -22.05
C ASN A 79 -14.59 14.08 -22.23
N GLY A 80 -13.57 13.46 -22.83
CA GLY A 80 -12.29 14.08 -23.16
C GLY A 80 -11.45 14.42 -21.94
N VAL A 81 -11.43 13.54 -20.93
CA VAL A 81 -10.49 13.59 -19.80
C VAL A 81 -9.26 12.76 -20.18
N GLY A 82 -8.08 13.38 -20.16
CA GLY A 82 -6.81 12.67 -20.34
C GLY A 82 -6.28 12.09 -19.05
N PHE A 83 -5.50 11.01 -19.15
CA PHE A 83 -4.84 10.36 -18.02
C PHE A 83 -3.34 10.29 -18.20
N VAL A 84 -2.62 10.45 -17.10
CA VAL A 84 -1.24 9.98 -16.96
C VAL A 84 -1.19 9.20 -15.67
N THR A 85 -0.58 8.02 -15.71
CA THR A 85 -0.58 7.12 -14.55
C THR A 85 0.78 6.51 -14.31
N THR A 86 1.13 6.35 -13.03
CA THR A 86 2.21 5.45 -12.61
C THR A 86 1.59 4.19 -12.05
N SER A 87 2.15 3.03 -12.39
CA SER A 87 1.76 1.74 -11.82
C SER A 87 3.00 0.86 -11.71
N ASN A 88 2.98 -0.03 -10.73
CA ASN A 88 3.96 -1.11 -10.60
C ASN A 88 3.61 -2.32 -11.48
N PHE A 89 2.47 -2.26 -12.18
CA PHE A 89 1.98 -3.32 -13.05
C PHE A 89 1.82 -2.77 -14.46
N GLU A 90 2.20 -3.58 -15.45
CA GLU A 90 1.71 -3.36 -16.81
C GLU A 90 0.17 -3.53 -16.83
N PRO A 91 -0.55 -2.94 -17.80
CA PRO A 91 -2.01 -3.01 -17.82
C PRO A 91 -2.58 -4.43 -17.71
N ASP A 92 -1.93 -5.42 -18.33
CA ASP A 92 -2.35 -6.82 -18.25
C ASP A 92 -2.16 -7.41 -16.84
N GLY A 93 -1.26 -6.85 -16.03
CA GLY A 93 -1.04 -7.22 -14.64
C GLY A 93 -1.96 -6.54 -13.63
N LEU A 94 -2.89 -5.67 -14.06
CA LEU A 94 -3.84 -5.01 -13.16
C LEU A 94 -4.89 -6.00 -12.65
N TYR A 95 -5.16 -6.01 -11.34
CA TYR A 95 -6.10 -6.92 -10.65
C TYR A 95 -5.84 -8.41 -10.93
N PRO A 96 -4.59 -8.89 -10.74
CA PRO A 96 -4.21 -10.26 -11.05
C PRO A 96 -5.05 -11.21 -10.17
N ASP A 97 -5.59 -12.26 -10.79
CA ASP A 97 -6.39 -13.30 -10.12
C ASP A 97 -7.62 -12.82 -9.34
N GLY A 98 -8.06 -11.58 -9.55
CA GLY A 98 -9.19 -11.03 -8.81
C GLY A 98 -10.55 -11.63 -9.21
N LEU A 99 -11.48 -11.72 -8.26
CA LEU A 99 -12.82 -12.26 -8.51
C LEU A 99 -13.51 -11.48 -9.65
N HIS A 100 -14.08 -12.22 -10.61
CA HIS A 100 -14.63 -11.68 -11.85
C HIS A 100 -13.63 -10.87 -12.68
N ARG A 101 -12.37 -11.32 -12.77
CA ARG A 101 -11.34 -10.73 -13.64
C ARG A 101 -11.80 -10.52 -15.08
N ASP A 102 -12.67 -11.38 -15.60
CA ASP A 102 -13.32 -11.20 -16.91
C ASP A 102 -13.98 -9.81 -17.07
N ARG A 103 -14.47 -9.22 -15.97
CA ARG A 103 -15.10 -7.89 -15.95
C ARG A 103 -14.12 -6.74 -15.98
N ILE A 104 -12.85 -6.94 -15.62
CA ILE A 104 -11.82 -5.90 -15.73
C ILE A 104 -11.11 -5.94 -17.09
N LEU A 105 -11.14 -7.07 -17.81
CA LEU A 105 -10.51 -7.19 -19.14
C LEU A 105 -10.92 -6.07 -20.11
N PRO A 106 -12.20 -5.63 -20.18
CA PRO A 106 -12.58 -4.47 -20.99
C PRO A 106 -11.90 -3.17 -20.55
N ALA A 107 -11.70 -2.95 -19.24
CA ALA A 107 -10.96 -1.79 -18.73
C ALA A 107 -9.49 -1.84 -19.14
N ILE A 108 -8.86 -3.02 -19.03
CA ILE A 108 -7.47 -3.24 -19.46
C ILE A 108 -7.33 -2.97 -20.96
N ALA A 109 -8.23 -3.51 -21.78
CA ALA A 109 -8.24 -3.28 -23.22
C ALA A 109 -8.39 -1.78 -23.54
N LEU A 110 -9.29 -1.09 -22.85
CA LEU A 110 -9.51 0.35 -23.02
C LEU A 110 -8.28 1.17 -22.66
N LEU A 111 -7.58 0.82 -21.57
CA LEU A 111 -6.31 1.45 -21.19
C LEU A 111 -5.25 1.25 -22.28
N LYS A 112 -5.08 0.02 -22.79
CA LYS A 112 -4.11 -0.29 -23.86
C LYS A 112 -4.44 0.39 -25.19
N GLU A 113 -5.72 0.61 -25.47
CA GLU A 113 -6.17 1.31 -26.68
C GLU A 113 -5.93 2.83 -26.60
N ASN A 114 -6.14 3.43 -25.42
CA ASN A 114 -6.16 4.89 -25.25
C ASN A 114 -4.89 5.45 -24.60
N MET A 115 -3.98 4.60 -24.12
CA MET A 115 -2.78 5.03 -23.39
C MET A 115 -1.52 4.33 -23.92
N GLU A 116 -0.42 5.07 -23.90
CA GLU A 116 0.91 4.55 -24.20
C GLU A 116 1.56 4.02 -22.92
N VAL A 117 1.95 2.75 -22.93
CA VAL A 117 2.66 2.11 -21.81
C VAL A 117 4.14 2.36 -21.97
N VAL A 118 4.72 3.11 -21.04
CA VAL A 118 6.16 3.37 -21.01
C VAL A 118 6.75 2.61 -19.83
N ASN A 119 7.55 1.60 -20.12
CA ASN A 119 8.31 0.89 -19.10
C ASN A 119 9.46 1.77 -18.63
N VAL A 120 9.40 2.13 -17.35
CA VAL A 120 10.44 2.88 -16.66
C VAL A 120 11.31 1.85 -15.95
N ASP A 121 12.17 1.15 -16.69
CA ASP A 121 13.01 0.10 -16.10
C ASP A 121 14.51 0.30 -16.34
N ASN A 122 15.29 -0.15 -15.35
CA ASN A 122 16.76 -0.14 -15.22
C ASN A 122 17.45 1.10 -14.62
N GLY A 123 16.93 1.59 -13.49
CA GLY A 123 17.84 2.00 -12.42
C GLY A 123 18.48 0.75 -11.80
N THR A 124 19.70 0.85 -11.28
CA THR A 124 20.13 -0.12 -10.25
C THR A 124 19.00 -0.19 -9.23
N ASP A 125 18.57 -1.38 -8.78
CA ASP A 125 17.60 -1.49 -7.69
C ASP A 125 18.24 -0.96 -6.40
N TYR A 126 18.28 0.37 -6.30
CA TYR A 126 18.87 1.12 -5.21
C TYR A 126 18.12 0.77 -3.93
N ARG A 127 16.82 0.47 -4.01
CA ARG A 127 16.01 0.02 -2.89
C ARG A 127 16.53 -1.30 -2.32
N ARG A 128 16.75 -2.31 -3.17
CA ARG A 128 17.33 -3.59 -2.74
C ARG A 128 18.74 -3.39 -2.17
N ARG A 129 19.59 -2.59 -2.81
CA ARG A 129 20.93 -2.29 -2.29
C ARG A 129 20.89 -1.54 -0.95
N THR A 130 19.95 -0.63 -0.76
CA THR A 130 19.73 0.08 0.50
C THR A 130 19.34 -0.91 1.58
N LEU A 131 18.39 -1.81 1.32
CA LEU A 131 17.94 -2.82 2.29
C LEU A 131 19.02 -3.85 2.63
N GLU A 132 19.81 -4.31 1.65
CA GLU A 132 20.89 -5.28 1.87
C GLU A 132 22.02 -4.73 2.76
N ASN A 133 22.20 -3.41 2.79
CA ASN A 133 23.22 -2.74 3.62
C ASN A 133 22.65 -2.13 4.90
N ALA A 134 21.33 -2.05 5.04
CA ALA A 134 20.67 -1.51 6.22
C ALA A 134 20.54 -2.58 7.32
N LYS A 135 20.70 -2.14 8.57
CA LYS A 135 20.28 -2.94 9.72
C LYS A 135 18.75 -2.90 9.79
N LEU A 136 18.07 -4.04 9.69
CA LEU A 136 16.59 -4.05 9.66
C LEU A 136 15.95 -4.20 11.04
N TYR A 137 16.69 -4.67 12.05
CA TYR A 137 16.21 -4.78 13.43
C TYR A 137 17.09 -3.94 14.35
N HIS A 138 16.53 -2.86 14.89
CA HIS A 138 17.23 -1.93 15.78
C HIS A 138 16.85 -2.20 17.24
N THR A 139 17.85 -2.45 18.07
CA THR A 139 17.71 -2.60 19.52
C THR A 139 19.00 -2.14 20.21
N PRO A 140 18.93 -1.54 21.42
CA PRO A 140 17.72 -1.13 22.13
C PRO A 140 17.03 0.10 21.51
N LEU A 141 15.84 0.46 22.02
CA LEU A 141 15.19 1.73 21.67
C LEU A 141 16.03 2.92 22.14
N GLY A 142 16.02 3.98 21.36
CA GLY A 142 16.71 5.23 21.69
C GLY A 142 16.93 6.13 20.48
N PRO A 143 17.59 7.29 20.68
CA PRO A 143 17.85 8.26 19.62
C PRO A 143 18.63 7.67 18.43
N GLU A 144 19.55 6.75 18.69
CA GLU A 144 20.33 6.08 17.64
C GLU A 144 19.47 5.19 16.74
N ALA A 145 18.55 4.42 17.34
CA ALA A 145 17.60 3.60 16.60
C ALA A 145 16.63 4.46 15.79
N GLU A 146 16.13 5.54 16.38
CA GLU A 146 15.24 6.49 15.69
C GLU A 146 15.93 7.16 14.50
N ALA A 147 17.17 7.63 14.67
CA ALA A 147 17.95 8.24 13.60
C ALA A 147 18.24 7.24 12.45
N ALA A 148 18.57 5.99 12.79
CA ALA A 148 18.81 4.95 11.78
C ALA A 148 17.53 4.57 11.00
N MET A 149 16.37 4.52 11.68
CA MET A 149 15.07 4.33 11.05
C MET A 149 14.74 5.48 10.10
N GLU A 150 15.00 6.72 10.53
CA GLU A 150 14.76 7.93 9.73
C GLU A 150 15.68 7.99 8.50
N GLU A 151 16.96 7.69 8.66
CA GLU A 151 17.91 7.59 7.56
C GLU A 151 17.46 6.54 6.53
N THR A 152 17.09 5.34 7.00
CA THR A 152 16.62 4.26 6.13
C THR A 152 15.34 4.65 5.40
N PHE A 153 14.38 5.29 6.09
CA PHE A 153 13.16 5.80 5.47
C PHE A 153 13.48 6.79 4.35
N ASN A 154 14.36 7.76 4.60
CA ASN A 154 14.72 8.79 3.62
C ASN A 154 15.45 8.20 2.39
N GLN A 155 16.23 7.13 2.58
CA GLN A 155 16.90 6.43 1.48
C GLN A 155 15.93 5.59 0.62
N LEU A 156 14.82 5.13 1.22
CA LEU A 156 13.80 4.34 0.54
C LEU A 156 12.66 5.17 -0.05
N ALA A 157 12.44 6.39 0.45
CA ALA A 157 11.40 7.29 -0.01
C ALA A 157 11.71 7.78 -1.44
N GLU A 158 10.89 7.38 -2.39
CA GLU A 158 11.02 7.77 -3.81
C GLU A 158 10.28 9.06 -4.16
N VAL A 159 9.41 9.50 -3.25
CA VAL A 159 8.56 10.68 -3.38
C VAL A 159 8.60 11.49 -2.08
N PRO A 160 8.22 12.77 -2.09
CA PRO A 160 8.04 13.53 -0.87
C PRO A 160 7.00 12.91 0.06
N ASP A 161 7.10 13.21 1.36
CA ASP A 161 6.13 12.76 2.36
C ASP A 161 4.70 13.13 1.97
N GLU A 162 3.82 12.14 2.05
CA GLU A 162 2.40 12.23 1.73
C GLU A 162 1.58 12.37 3.01
N SER A 163 0.25 12.49 2.85
CA SER A 163 -0.63 12.49 4.03
C SER A 163 -0.38 11.26 4.89
N PRO A 164 -0.16 11.42 6.21
CA PRO A 164 0.03 10.31 7.13
C PRO A 164 -1.28 9.55 7.40
N GLU A 165 -2.43 10.09 7.01
CA GLU A 165 -3.72 9.43 7.20
C GLU A 165 -3.95 8.39 6.10
N LEU A 166 -4.05 7.13 6.52
CA LEU A 166 -4.33 5.99 5.65
C LEU A 166 -5.74 5.49 5.88
N HIS A 167 -6.48 5.37 4.79
CA HIS A 167 -7.78 4.72 4.81
C HIS A 167 -7.57 3.23 4.53
N ILE A 168 -7.56 2.45 5.61
CA ILE A 168 -7.42 1.00 5.58
C ILE A 168 -8.79 0.44 5.94
N GLU A 169 -9.41 -0.25 4.98
CA GLU A 169 -10.79 -0.72 5.10
C GLU A 169 -11.74 0.46 5.45
N ALA A 170 -12.60 0.29 6.45
CA ALA A 170 -13.51 1.33 6.94
C ALA A 170 -12.87 2.26 7.99
N ARG A 171 -11.53 2.29 8.13
CA ARG A 171 -10.84 2.93 9.26
C ARG A 171 -9.71 3.84 8.80
N ILE A 172 -9.41 4.84 9.63
CA ILE A 172 -8.23 5.67 9.46
C ILE A 172 -7.11 5.13 10.36
N ILE A 173 -5.93 4.94 9.80
CA ILE A 173 -4.69 4.60 10.50
C ILE A 173 -3.70 5.74 10.26
N LYS A 174 -3.11 6.26 11.33
CA LYS A 174 -2.12 7.33 11.21
C LYS A 174 -0.72 6.73 11.11
N ALA A 175 -0.08 6.89 9.96
CA ALA A 175 1.34 6.67 9.80
C ALA A 175 2.13 7.81 10.50
N LYS A 176 3.34 7.50 10.94
CA LYS A 176 4.33 8.50 11.35
C LYS A 176 4.81 9.26 10.12
N ARG A 177 5.17 8.52 9.06
CA ARG A 177 5.57 9.03 7.75
C ARG A 177 5.13 8.06 6.66
N ARG A 178 4.86 8.57 5.46
CA ARG A 178 4.51 7.78 4.28
C ARG A 178 5.05 8.48 3.04
N ALA A 179 5.62 7.71 2.13
CA ALA A 179 6.11 8.20 0.86
C ALA A 179 6.04 7.08 -0.19
N GLY A 180 5.05 7.13 -1.07
CA GLY A 180 4.82 6.13 -2.11
C GLY A 180 4.64 4.75 -1.49
N GLY A 181 5.42 3.76 -1.97
CA GLY A 181 5.38 2.38 -1.50
C GLY A 181 6.03 2.09 -0.14
N VAL A 182 6.47 3.12 0.60
CA VAL A 182 7.08 3.00 1.93
C VAL A 182 6.21 3.68 2.99
N VAL A 183 5.99 2.99 4.11
CA VAL A 183 5.21 3.51 5.24
C VAL A 183 5.91 3.24 6.56
N TRP A 184 5.83 4.20 7.47
CA TRP A 184 6.37 4.08 8.83
C TRP A 184 5.25 4.30 9.85
N PHE A 185 5.05 3.33 10.74
CA PHE A 185 4.11 3.40 11.84
C PHE A 185 4.78 3.32 13.22
N GLU A 186 4.10 3.88 14.22
CA GLU A 186 4.36 3.59 15.63
C GLU A 186 3.66 2.28 16.01
N PHE A 187 4.31 1.44 16.83
CA PHE A 187 3.76 0.15 17.28
C PHE A 187 2.35 0.27 17.86
N ASN A 188 2.09 1.30 18.66
CA ASN A 188 0.79 1.48 19.29
C ASN A 188 -0.34 1.79 18.28
N GLU A 189 -0.03 2.43 17.14
CA GLU A 189 -1.04 2.74 16.10
C GLU A 189 -1.49 1.48 15.35
N LEU A 190 -0.55 0.57 15.05
CA LEU A 190 -0.86 -0.70 14.38
C LEU A 190 -1.33 -1.79 15.35
N CYS A 191 -0.64 -1.97 16.47
CA CYS A 191 -0.90 -3.11 17.37
C CYS A 191 -1.65 -2.73 18.65
N GLY A 192 -1.80 -1.45 18.98
CA GLY A 192 -2.55 -1.00 20.16
C GLY A 192 -4.07 -0.99 19.97
N GLY A 193 -4.52 -0.54 18.79
CA GLY A 193 -5.95 -0.42 18.45
C GLY A 193 -6.63 -1.74 18.03
N PRO A 194 -7.93 -1.71 17.71
CA PRO A 194 -8.72 -2.91 17.38
C PRO A 194 -8.46 -3.44 15.95
N ARG A 195 -7.21 -3.62 15.52
CA ARG A 195 -6.90 -4.12 14.16
C ARG A 195 -7.22 -5.60 13.97
N SER A 196 -7.57 -5.92 12.74
CA SER A 196 -7.83 -7.24 12.19
C SER A 196 -6.72 -7.65 11.23
N GLN A 197 -6.71 -8.92 10.82
CA GLN A 197 -5.76 -9.41 9.83
C GLN A 197 -5.97 -8.75 8.45
N ASN A 198 -7.22 -8.40 8.09
CA ASN A 198 -7.54 -7.71 6.84
C ASN A 198 -6.89 -6.33 6.75
N ASP A 199 -6.84 -5.60 7.87
CA ASP A 199 -6.16 -4.31 7.91
C ASP A 199 -4.68 -4.46 7.51
N TYR A 200 -4.02 -5.54 7.93
CA TYR A 200 -2.62 -5.81 7.57
C TYR A 200 -2.45 -6.30 6.14
N LEU A 201 -3.43 -7.05 5.61
CA LEU A 201 -3.43 -7.46 4.20
C LEU A 201 -3.52 -6.25 3.28
N GLU A 202 -4.34 -5.27 3.63
CA GLU A 202 -4.45 -4.02 2.87
C GLU A 202 -3.16 -3.19 2.96
N ILE A 203 -2.54 -3.08 4.14
CA ILE A 203 -1.22 -2.46 4.29
C ILE A 203 -0.17 -3.17 3.42
N ALA A 204 -0.12 -4.50 3.48
CA ALA A 204 0.79 -5.28 2.64
C ALA A 204 0.47 -5.17 1.15
N THR A 205 -0.75 -4.73 0.81
CA THR A 205 -1.19 -4.49 -0.56
C THR A 205 -0.72 -3.13 -1.09
N GLN A 206 -0.71 -2.12 -0.23
CA GLN A 206 -0.29 -0.77 -0.59
C GLN A 206 1.23 -0.58 -0.53
N PHE A 207 1.92 -1.22 0.42
CA PHE A 207 3.34 -0.94 0.70
C PHE A 207 4.24 -2.14 0.42
N HIS A 208 5.38 -1.89 -0.21
CA HIS A 208 6.44 -2.89 -0.38
C HIS A 208 7.41 -2.91 0.82
N THR A 209 7.46 -1.83 1.60
CA THR A 209 8.30 -1.72 2.80
C THR A 209 7.55 -1.04 3.92
N VAL A 210 7.58 -1.67 5.10
CA VAL A 210 6.95 -1.20 6.33
C VAL A 210 8.03 -0.99 7.39
N LEU A 211 8.06 0.21 7.97
CA LEU A 211 8.85 0.54 9.14
C LEU A 211 7.93 0.52 10.37
N LEU A 212 8.37 -0.10 11.45
CA LEU A 212 7.63 -0.18 12.71
C LEU A 212 8.52 0.24 13.88
N SER A 213 8.26 1.42 14.44
CA SER A 213 9.03 1.92 15.58
C SER A 213 8.43 1.57 16.94
N ASN A 214 9.29 1.56 17.95
CA ASN A 214 8.92 1.50 19.36
C ASN A 214 8.15 0.24 19.76
N VAL A 215 8.57 -0.92 19.23
CA VAL A 215 8.05 -2.23 19.66
C VAL A 215 8.61 -2.54 21.04
N LYS A 216 7.75 -2.46 22.05
CA LYS A 216 8.14 -2.69 23.45
C LYS A 216 8.14 -4.17 23.80
N HIS A 217 8.84 -4.52 24.88
CA HIS A 217 8.61 -5.79 25.54
C HIS A 217 7.11 -5.89 25.91
N MET A 218 6.48 -6.98 25.52
CA MET A 218 5.05 -7.21 25.72
C MET A 218 4.86 -8.16 26.92
N PRO A 219 4.53 -7.65 28.12
CA PRO A 219 4.12 -8.51 29.23
C PRO A 219 2.75 -9.14 28.96
N VAL A 220 2.30 -10.05 29.83
CA VAL A 220 0.99 -10.75 29.72
C VAL A 220 -0.19 -9.78 29.50
N SER A 221 -0.15 -8.58 30.09
CA SER A 221 -1.18 -7.54 29.92
C SER A 221 -1.30 -7.02 28.47
N MET A 222 -0.27 -7.21 27.65
CA MET A 222 -0.23 -6.85 26.24
C MET A 222 -0.51 -8.05 25.31
N ALA A 223 -1.19 -9.10 25.78
CA ALA A 223 -1.55 -10.26 24.95
C ALA A 223 -2.31 -9.90 23.65
N SER A 224 -3.20 -8.91 23.71
CA SER A 224 -3.95 -8.45 22.52
C SER A 224 -3.02 -7.78 21.48
N PRO A 225 -2.17 -6.79 21.85
CA PRO A 225 -1.10 -6.30 20.98
C PRO A 225 -0.16 -7.39 20.46
N ALA A 226 0.27 -8.34 21.29
CA ALA A 226 1.17 -9.43 20.89
C ALA A 226 0.55 -10.32 19.79
N ARG A 227 -0.75 -10.61 19.91
CA ARG A 227 -1.51 -11.32 18.86
C ARG A 227 -1.52 -10.53 17.55
N ARG A 228 -1.79 -9.24 17.63
CA ARG A 228 -1.84 -8.35 16.47
C ARG A 228 -0.48 -8.17 15.82
N PHE A 229 0.59 -8.13 16.60
CA PHE A 229 1.96 -8.11 16.10
C PHE A 229 2.31 -9.41 15.35
N THR A 230 1.90 -10.56 15.88
CA THR A 230 2.04 -11.85 15.20
C THR A 230 1.30 -11.85 13.86
N TRP A 231 0.05 -11.39 13.82
CA TRP A 231 -0.69 -11.27 12.55
C TRP A 231 -0.03 -10.33 11.54
N LEU A 232 0.50 -9.20 11.99
CA LEU A 232 1.23 -8.26 11.14
C LEU A 232 2.46 -8.95 10.52
N VAL A 233 3.32 -9.53 11.35
CA VAL A 233 4.55 -10.21 10.88
C VAL A 233 4.21 -11.34 9.91
N ASP A 234 3.19 -12.13 10.21
CA ASP A 234 2.74 -13.23 9.36
C ASP A 234 2.31 -12.73 7.98
N VAL A 235 1.47 -11.70 7.93
CA VAL A 235 0.98 -11.13 6.67
C VAL A 235 2.12 -10.52 5.86
N LEU A 236 3.01 -9.75 6.49
CA LEU A 236 4.14 -9.14 5.80
C LEU A 236 5.11 -10.21 5.26
N TYR A 237 5.38 -11.24 6.06
CA TYR A 237 6.21 -12.37 5.67
C TYR A 237 5.63 -13.12 4.46
N ASP A 238 4.35 -13.50 4.54
CA ASP A 238 3.69 -14.29 3.50
C ASP A 238 3.61 -13.50 2.18
N ARG A 239 3.46 -12.17 2.25
CA ARG A 239 3.45 -11.25 1.10
C ARG A 239 4.84 -10.79 0.65
N SER A 240 5.90 -11.25 1.30
CA SER A 240 7.29 -10.83 1.01
C SER A 240 7.54 -9.32 1.13
N VAL A 241 6.76 -8.63 1.96
CA VAL A 241 6.93 -7.22 2.31
C VAL A 241 8.15 -7.08 3.21
N LYS A 242 8.95 -6.04 2.98
CA LYS A 242 10.17 -5.80 3.76
C LYS A 242 9.80 -5.08 5.05
N LEU A 243 10.30 -5.58 6.18
CA LEU A 243 10.02 -5.04 7.50
C LEU A 243 11.31 -4.53 8.13
N ILE A 244 11.28 -3.27 8.56
CA ILE A 244 12.34 -2.68 9.40
C ILE A 244 11.68 -2.30 10.72
N ILE A 245 12.33 -2.62 11.83
CA ILE A 245 11.73 -2.52 13.17
C ILE A 245 12.71 -1.92 14.17
N SER A 246 12.23 -1.05 15.05
CA SER A 246 12.94 -0.69 16.28
C SER A 246 12.22 -1.26 17.48
N ALA A 247 12.97 -1.95 18.34
CA ALA A 247 12.44 -2.72 19.45
C ALA A 247 13.26 -2.55 20.74
N GLU A 248 12.58 -2.69 21.88
CA GLU A 248 13.17 -2.54 23.21
C GLU A 248 14.15 -3.66 23.54
N THR A 249 13.83 -4.87 23.10
CA THR A 249 14.60 -6.10 23.37
C THR A 249 14.85 -6.87 22.07
N ALA A 250 15.60 -7.97 22.15
CA ALA A 250 15.76 -8.89 21.02
C ALA A 250 14.42 -9.59 20.68
N PRO A 251 14.25 -10.11 19.44
CA PRO A 251 13.02 -10.80 19.03
C PRO A 251 12.54 -11.86 20.03
N GLU A 252 13.47 -12.66 20.55
CA GLU A 252 13.24 -13.77 21.47
C GLU A 252 12.65 -13.31 22.81
N ASP A 253 12.97 -12.08 23.20
CA ASP A 253 12.59 -11.49 24.48
C ASP A 253 11.33 -10.61 24.36
N LEU A 254 10.77 -10.40 23.17
CA LEU A 254 9.63 -9.49 22.98
C LEU A 254 8.35 -9.98 23.67
N TYR A 255 8.13 -11.30 23.76
CA TYR A 255 6.93 -11.89 24.37
C TYR A 255 7.22 -13.30 24.89
N THR A 256 7.59 -13.39 26.16
CA THR A 256 8.02 -14.64 26.80
C THR A 256 6.93 -15.29 27.65
N GLU A 257 5.90 -14.53 28.05
CA GLU A 257 4.85 -14.96 28.95
C GLU A 257 3.45 -14.59 28.44
N GLY A 258 2.48 -15.50 28.63
CA GLY A 258 1.07 -15.28 28.34
C GLY A 258 0.48 -16.27 27.32
N PRO A 259 -0.78 -16.08 26.91
CA PRO A 259 -1.54 -17.09 26.17
C PRO A 259 -0.90 -17.54 24.86
N LEU A 260 -0.15 -16.67 24.19
CA LEU A 260 0.47 -16.94 22.88
C LEU A 260 1.98 -17.23 22.96
N ALA A 261 2.56 -17.32 24.16
CA ALA A 261 4.01 -17.37 24.32
C ALA A 261 4.63 -18.63 23.70
N HIS A 262 3.87 -19.73 23.66
CA HIS A 262 4.27 -20.98 23.02
C HIS A 262 4.26 -20.93 21.49
N GLU A 263 3.48 -20.02 20.88
CA GLU A 263 3.41 -19.83 19.43
C GLU A 263 4.34 -18.71 18.93
N PHE A 264 4.71 -17.78 19.81
CA PHE A 264 5.55 -16.62 19.49
C PHE A 264 6.93 -16.95 18.90
N PRO A 265 7.60 -18.09 19.22
CA PRO A 265 8.84 -18.49 18.55
C PRO A 265 8.72 -18.58 17.02
N ARG A 266 7.52 -18.83 16.47
CA ARG A 266 7.28 -18.78 15.02
C ARG A 266 7.42 -17.35 14.47
N THR A 267 6.90 -16.36 15.18
CA THR A 267 7.06 -14.93 14.86
C THR A 267 8.52 -14.53 14.90
N VAL A 268 9.27 -14.99 15.91
CA VAL A 268 10.72 -14.77 16.03
C VAL A 268 11.47 -15.35 14.83
N SER A 269 11.18 -16.60 14.45
CA SER A 269 11.79 -17.23 13.27
C SER A 269 11.55 -16.42 12.01
N ARG A 270 10.32 -15.91 11.80
CA ARG A 270 9.98 -15.05 10.65
C ARG A 270 10.75 -13.74 10.70
N LEU A 271 10.82 -13.06 11.85
CA LEU A 271 11.60 -11.82 12.01
C LEU A 271 13.07 -12.03 11.69
N ASN A 272 13.65 -13.16 12.07
CA ASN A 272 15.04 -13.50 11.75
C ASN A 272 15.22 -13.79 10.25
N GLU A 273 14.30 -14.54 9.64
CA GLU A 273 14.35 -14.83 8.21
C GLU A 273 14.16 -13.57 7.34
N MET A 274 13.29 -12.64 7.75
CA MET A 274 13.05 -11.37 7.04
C MET A 274 14.28 -10.48 6.95
N GLN A 275 15.30 -10.73 7.77
CA GLN A 275 16.60 -10.06 7.76
C GLN A 275 17.63 -10.70 6.81
N SER A 276 17.32 -11.88 6.26
CA SER A 276 18.23 -12.59 5.36
C SER A 276 18.29 -11.94 3.98
N LYS A 277 19.44 -12.07 3.31
CA LYS A 277 19.60 -11.58 1.92
C LYS A 277 18.68 -12.31 0.96
N GLU A 278 18.43 -13.59 1.23
CA GLU A 278 17.53 -14.44 0.49
C GLU A 278 16.11 -13.89 0.53
N TYR A 279 15.60 -13.54 1.71
CA TYR A 279 14.27 -12.93 1.85
C TYR A 279 14.22 -11.54 1.23
N LEU A 280 15.24 -10.71 1.42
CA LEU A 280 15.31 -9.37 0.82
C LEU A 280 15.31 -9.41 -0.71
N ALA A 281 15.86 -10.47 -1.31
CA ALA A 281 15.88 -10.68 -2.75
C ALA A 281 14.53 -11.15 -3.33
N LEU A 282 13.57 -11.58 -2.51
CA LEU A 282 12.26 -12.00 -2.99
C LEU A 282 11.46 -10.81 -3.51
N ASP A 283 10.86 -10.98 -4.69
CA ASP A 283 9.82 -10.09 -5.17
C ASP A 283 8.57 -10.21 -4.29
N ARG A 284 7.78 -9.14 -4.26
CA ARG A 284 6.56 -9.10 -3.46
C ARG A 284 5.60 -10.17 -3.97
N ARG A 285 5.13 -11.03 -3.06
CA ARG A 285 4.18 -12.09 -3.38
C ARG A 285 2.76 -11.54 -3.39
N VAL A 286 2.12 -11.60 -4.55
CA VAL A 286 0.67 -11.49 -4.64
C VAL A 286 0.12 -12.88 -4.32
N VAL A 287 -0.28 -13.10 -3.07
CA VAL A 287 -0.89 -14.37 -2.66
C VAL A 287 -2.36 -14.32 -3.00
N ASP A 288 -2.76 -15.20 -3.91
CA ASP A 288 -4.15 -15.56 -4.18
C ASP A 288 -4.76 -16.17 -2.91
N THR A 289 -5.76 -15.49 -2.33
CA THR A 289 -6.47 -15.95 -1.13
C THR A 289 -7.81 -16.62 -1.46
N HIS A 290 -8.04 -17.01 -2.72
CA HIS A 290 -9.27 -17.68 -3.11
C HIS A 290 -9.29 -19.16 -2.69
N LEU A 291 -10.38 -19.55 -2.04
CA LEU A 291 -10.74 -20.95 -1.76
C LEU A 291 -11.65 -21.56 -2.86
N THR A 292 -11.92 -20.80 -3.93
CA THR A 292 -12.72 -21.15 -5.11
C THR A 292 -12.38 -20.26 -6.29
#